data_AF-R7BX54-F1
#
_entry.id   AF-R7BX54-F1
#
_cell.length_a   1.000
_cell.length_b   1.000
_cell.length_c   1.000
_cell.angle_alpha   90.00
_cell.angle_beta   90.00
_cell.angle_gamma   90.00
#
_symmetry.space_group_name_H-M   'P 1'
#
loop_
_entity.id
_entity.type
_entity.pdbx_description
1 polymer ?
#
loop_
_entity_poly.entity_id
_entity_poly.type
_entity_poly.pdbx_seq_one_letter_code
_entity_poly.pdbx_strand_id
1 'polypeptide(L)'
;MKIRHLFAAALSAALLQPAMAAPMWLNLTVPVNGTTAGDYLGKVTVATPVEVLQKKGSQALIRVSGWSLKEYPAQIFKEPGVRIENASFDEEKAVKLNPKAGEKTVQGNVWVKSSAQGWVPTKALTGNLQGLWAKAKARNAEACATCHAAQPTNHFTANQWATLLPVRGGRAGHTRKGANELMFKWLQEHAKH
;
A
#
# COMPACT_ATOMS: atom_id res chain seq x y z
N MET A 1 64.20 -25.03 -24.49
CA MET A 1 63.50 -23.77 -24.15
C MET A 1 62.07 -24.12 -23.78
N LYS A 2 61.72 -24.22 -22.48
CA LYS A 2 60.36 -24.57 -22.03
C LYS A 2 59.69 -23.31 -21.48
N ILE A 3 58.67 -22.85 -22.18
CA ILE A 3 57.87 -21.65 -21.85
C ILE A 3 57.00 -21.99 -20.63
N ARG A 4 57.21 -21.29 -19.50
CA ARG A 4 56.33 -21.35 -18.33
C ARG A 4 55.13 -20.45 -18.59
N HIS A 5 53.94 -21.03 -18.74
CA HIS A 5 52.70 -20.27 -18.76
C HIS A 5 52.34 -19.84 -17.32
N LEU A 6 52.35 -18.52 -17.10
CA LEU A 6 51.80 -17.89 -15.91
C LEU A 6 50.27 -17.93 -15.99
N PHE A 7 49.64 -18.71 -15.11
CA PHE A 7 48.19 -18.62 -14.89
C PHE A 7 47.91 -17.36 -14.05
N ALA A 8 47.39 -16.32 -14.69
CA ALA A 8 46.78 -15.20 -13.99
C ALA A 8 45.40 -15.64 -13.49
N ALA A 9 45.27 -15.81 -12.17
CA ALA A 9 43.99 -16.00 -11.53
C ALA A 9 43.22 -14.67 -11.55
N ALA A 10 42.23 -14.56 -12.43
CA ALA A 10 41.29 -13.45 -12.42
C ALA A 10 40.35 -13.62 -11.21
N LEU A 11 40.51 -12.78 -10.19
CA LEU A 11 39.51 -12.61 -9.14
C LEU A 11 38.27 -11.94 -9.77
N SER A 12 37.25 -12.74 -10.08
CA SER A 12 35.93 -12.20 -10.42
C SER A 12 35.31 -11.60 -9.16
N ALA A 13 35.28 -10.27 -9.07
CA ALA A 13 34.44 -9.57 -8.11
C ALA A 13 32.97 -9.84 -8.48
N ALA A 14 32.33 -10.77 -7.77
CA ALA A 14 30.89 -10.96 -7.87
C ALA A 14 30.20 -9.69 -7.38
N LEU A 15 29.61 -8.94 -8.29
CA LEU A 15 28.67 -7.87 -7.98
C LEU A 15 27.50 -8.50 -7.20
N LEU A 16 27.48 -8.32 -5.89
CA LEU A 16 26.31 -8.60 -5.05
C LEU A 16 25.18 -7.70 -5.54
N GLN A 17 24.27 -8.26 -6.34
CA GLN A 17 23.01 -7.61 -6.62
C GLN A 17 22.27 -7.45 -5.29
N PRO A 18 21.72 -6.26 -4.97
CA PRO A 18 20.90 -6.11 -3.78
C PRO A 18 19.71 -7.07 -3.94
N ALA A 19 19.60 -8.02 -3.02
CA ALA A 19 18.46 -8.92 -2.97
C ALA A 19 17.18 -8.06 -2.90
N MET A 20 16.32 -8.17 -3.92
CA MET A 20 15.00 -7.55 -3.88
C MET A 20 14.28 -8.12 -2.65
N ALA A 21 14.04 -7.27 -1.65
CA ALA A 21 13.31 -7.70 -0.46
C ALA A 21 11.95 -8.28 -0.88
N ALA A 22 11.57 -9.42 -0.29
CA ALA A 22 10.28 -10.03 -0.57
C ALA A 22 9.14 -9.00 -0.33
N PRO A 23 8.11 -8.96 -1.18
CA PRO A 23 7.05 -7.98 -1.05
C PRO A 23 6.30 -8.20 0.26
N MET A 24 6.05 -7.10 0.99
CA MET A 24 5.32 -7.10 2.25
C MET A 24 4.08 -6.23 2.14
N TRP A 25 3.03 -6.61 2.87
CA TRP A 25 1.78 -5.86 2.97
C TRP A 25 1.36 -5.67 4.41
N LEU A 26 0.51 -4.68 4.65
CA LEU A 26 -0.15 -4.50 5.94
C LEU A 26 -1.33 -5.48 6.07
N ASN A 27 -1.38 -6.26 7.14
CA ASN A 27 -2.50 -7.18 7.40
C ASN A 27 -3.69 -6.50 8.11
N LEU A 28 -3.51 -5.25 8.57
CA LEU A 28 -4.54 -4.35 9.07
C LEU A 28 -4.12 -2.89 8.84
N THR A 29 -5.05 -1.95 8.92
CA THR A 29 -4.72 -0.53 8.96
C THR A 29 -4.04 -0.19 10.29
N VAL A 30 -2.87 0.45 10.22
CA VAL A 30 -2.05 0.76 11.39
C VAL A 30 -1.64 2.23 11.44
N PRO A 31 -1.47 2.80 12.65
CA PRO A 31 -0.79 4.06 12.80
C PRO A 31 0.67 3.93 12.30
N VAL A 32 1.19 5.00 11.74
CA VAL A 32 2.59 5.18 11.38
C VAL A 32 3.19 6.23 12.29
N ASN A 33 4.32 5.92 12.93
CA ASN A 33 4.98 6.82 13.87
C ASN A 33 6.35 7.28 13.36
N GLY A 34 6.78 8.49 13.72
CA GLY A 34 8.12 9.01 13.40
C GLY A 34 9.24 8.28 14.14
N THR A 35 8.95 7.74 15.33
CA THR A 35 9.91 7.00 16.16
C THR A 35 9.37 5.65 16.61
N THR A 36 10.24 4.78 17.14
CA THR A 36 9.81 3.51 17.76
C THR A 36 9.06 3.71 19.09
N ALA A 37 9.16 4.88 19.71
CA ALA A 37 8.49 5.21 20.97
C ALA A 37 7.11 5.86 20.76
N GLY A 38 6.80 6.27 19.54
CA GLY A 38 5.61 7.05 19.21
C GLY A 38 5.98 8.45 18.73
N ASP A 39 5.18 8.96 17.81
CA ASP A 39 5.19 10.31 17.21
C ASP A 39 4.23 10.18 16.04
N TYR A 40 2.93 10.24 16.31
CA TYR A 40 1.91 9.84 15.35
C TYR A 40 1.97 10.74 14.11
N LEU A 41 2.20 10.14 12.93
CA LEU A 41 2.27 10.86 11.66
C LEU A 41 0.99 10.69 10.83
N GLY A 42 0.22 9.63 11.10
CA GLY A 42 -0.87 9.19 10.24
C GLY A 42 -1.05 7.68 10.27
N LYS A 43 -1.52 7.12 9.15
CA LYS A 43 -1.81 5.69 9.02
C LYS A 43 -1.51 5.14 7.63
N VAL A 44 -1.23 3.84 7.57
CA VAL A 44 -1.14 3.05 6.33
C VAL A 44 -2.29 2.04 6.33
N THR A 45 -2.99 1.94 5.21
CA THR A 45 -4.20 1.13 5.10
C THR A 45 -3.88 -0.35 4.88
N VAL A 46 -4.81 -1.21 5.29
CA VAL A 46 -4.74 -2.67 5.07
C VAL A 46 -4.46 -3.03 3.60
N ALA A 47 -3.74 -4.13 3.40
CA ALA A 47 -3.29 -4.67 2.13
C ALA A 47 -2.47 -3.69 1.26
N THR A 48 -1.96 -2.60 1.86
CA THR A 48 -1.03 -1.71 1.18
C THR A 48 0.36 -2.35 1.08
N PRO A 49 0.97 -2.38 -0.13
CA PRO A 49 2.33 -2.84 -0.30
C PRO A 49 3.31 -1.86 0.33
N VAL A 50 4.31 -2.39 1.03
CA VAL A 50 5.36 -1.60 1.69
C VAL A 50 6.72 -2.26 1.52
N GLU A 51 7.75 -1.42 1.54
CA GLU A 51 9.15 -1.84 1.62
C GLU A 51 9.60 -1.76 3.08
N VAL A 52 10.17 -2.84 3.61
CA VAL A 52 10.74 -2.85 4.96
C VAL A 52 12.19 -2.38 4.89
N LEU A 53 12.47 -1.21 5.44
CA LEU A 53 13.79 -0.59 5.41
C LEU A 53 14.67 -1.06 6.57
N GLN A 54 14.05 -1.25 7.74
CA GLN A 54 14.75 -1.63 8.97
C GLN A 54 13.78 -2.30 9.94
N LYS A 55 14.29 -3.19 10.79
CA LYS A 55 13.57 -3.71 11.97
C LYS A 55 14.31 -3.34 13.24
N LYS A 56 13.57 -2.96 14.28
CA LYS A 56 14.09 -2.67 15.63
C LYS A 56 13.09 -3.18 16.65
N GLY A 57 13.41 -4.32 17.29
CA GLY A 57 12.50 -4.99 18.21
C GLY A 57 11.18 -5.37 17.54
N SER A 58 10.05 -4.96 18.14
CA SER A 58 8.70 -5.19 17.63
C SER A 58 8.23 -4.16 16.59
N GLN A 59 9.12 -3.28 16.12
CA GLN A 59 8.82 -2.23 15.16
C GLN A 59 9.61 -2.43 13.85
N ALA A 60 9.01 -2.06 12.73
CA ALA A 60 9.62 -2.01 11.42
C ALA A 60 9.48 -0.60 10.84
N LEU A 61 10.60 -0.04 10.38
CA LEU A 61 10.58 1.15 9.55
C LEU A 61 10.19 0.73 8.14
N ILE A 62 9.09 1.25 7.65
CA ILE A 62 8.59 0.97 6.31
C ILE A 62 8.68 2.20 5.42
N ARG A 63 8.64 1.96 4.11
CA ARG A 63 8.30 2.94 3.09
C ARG A 63 7.01 2.53 2.40
N VAL A 64 6.04 3.44 2.39
CA VAL A 64 4.85 3.35 1.54
C VAL A 64 5.06 4.27 0.33
N SER A 65 4.65 3.81 -0.85
CA SER A 65 4.85 4.53 -2.11
C SER A 65 3.56 4.56 -2.92
N GLY A 66 3.43 5.58 -3.79
CA GLY A 66 2.27 5.75 -4.64
C GLY A 66 2.27 7.09 -5.36
N TRP A 67 1.11 7.74 -5.37
CA TRP A 67 0.87 9.04 -5.99
C TRP A 67 0.12 9.95 -5.02
N SER A 68 0.52 11.21 -4.96
CA SER A 68 -0.13 12.25 -4.15
C SER A 68 -0.52 13.42 -5.03
N LEU A 69 -1.54 14.16 -4.62
CA LEU A 69 -1.81 15.47 -5.20
C LEU A 69 -0.61 16.38 -4.95
N LYS A 70 -0.21 17.15 -5.98
CA LYS A 70 0.92 18.07 -5.90
C LYS A 70 0.65 19.23 -4.94
N GLU A 71 -0.58 19.73 -4.94
CA GLU A 71 -0.99 20.90 -4.17
C GLU A 71 -1.25 20.59 -2.69
N TYR A 72 -1.70 19.36 -2.39
CA TYR A 72 -2.05 18.93 -1.03
C TYR A 72 -1.55 17.50 -0.75
N PRO A 73 -0.24 17.29 -0.55
CA PRO A 73 0.33 15.95 -0.47
C PRO A 73 0.16 15.31 0.92
N ALA A 74 -1.06 15.24 1.46
CA ALA A 74 -1.34 14.58 2.74
C ALA A 74 -1.69 13.08 2.60
N GLN A 75 -1.96 12.60 1.38
CA GLN A 75 -2.38 11.23 1.12
C GLN A 75 -1.59 10.60 -0.02
N ILE A 76 -1.33 9.30 0.09
CA ILE A 76 -0.69 8.49 -0.96
C ILE A 76 -1.73 7.49 -1.48
N PHE A 77 -1.99 7.56 -2.78
CA PHE A 77 -2.89 6.67 -3.51
C PHE A 77 -2.11 5.70 -4.38
N LYS A 78 -2.72 4.56 -4.71
CA LYS A 78 -2.12 3.57 -5.62
C LYS A 78 -1.85 4.15 -7.01
N GLU A 79 -2.80 4.92 -7.53
CA GLU A 79 -2.80 5.46 -8.89
C GLU A 79 -3.43 6.87 -8.94
N PRO A 80 -3.03 7.74 -9.89
CA PRO A 80 -3.61 9.06 -10.06
C PRO A 80 -5.11 9.03 -10.34
N GLY A 81 -5.89 9.81 -9.59
CA GLY A 81 -7.34 9.93 -9.79
C GLY A 81 -8.18 8.72 -9.35
N VAL A 82 -7.54 7.66 -8.82
CA VAL A 82 -8.23 6.48 -8.31
C VAL A 82 -8.20 6.49 -6.78
N ARG A 83 -9.37 6.35 -6.13
CA ARG A 83 -9.57 6.45 -4.68
C ARG A 83 -9.14 5.19 -3.92
N ILE A 84 -8.05 4.55 -4.36
CA ILE A 84 -7.40 3.44 -3.65
C ILE A 84 -6.30 4.03 -2.79
N GLU A 85 -6.66 4.38 -1.56
CA GLU A 85 -5.75 5.00 -0.59
C GLU A 85 -4.79 3.96 -0.01
N ASN A 86 -3.50 4.27 -0.02
CA ASN A 86 -2.44 3.49 0.61
C ASN A 86 -2.06 4.07 1.99
N ALA A 87 -2.06 5.39 2.12
CA ALA A 87 -1.74 6.06 3.38
C ALA A 87 -2.33 7.49 3.45
N SER A 88 -2.52 7.97 4.68
CA SER A 88 -2.87 9.37 4.99
C SER A 88 -2.06 9.86 6.17
N PHE A 89 -1.63 11.12 6.12
CA PHE A 89 -0.81 11.77 7.13
C PHE A 89 -1.49 13.05 7.63
N ASP A 90 -1.25 13.38 8.90
CA ASP A 90 -1.80 14.59 9.53
C ASP A 90 -1.08 15.85 9.03
N GLU A 91 0.21 15.73 8.70
CA GLU A 91 0.99 16.81 8.11
C GLU A 91 1.55 16.43 6.75
N GLU A 92 1.42 17.33 5.77
CA GLU A 92 1.91 17.16 4.40
C GLU A 92 3.43 16.89 4.32
N LYS A 93 4.20 17.42 5.28
CA LYS A 93 5.66 17.24 5.34
C LYS A 93 6.10 15.78 5.51
N ALA A 94 5.19 14.90 5.96
CA ALA A 94 5.46 13.47 6.05
C ALA A 94 5.59 12.80 4.66
N VAL A 95 4.99 13.38 3.62
CA VAL A 95 4.99 12.86 2.25
C VAL A 95 6.06 13.55 1.42
N LYS A 96 6.96 12.75 0.86
CA LYS A 96 8.01 13.20 -0.05
C LYS A 96 7.54 13.04 -1.49
N LEU A 97 7.34 14.15 -2.18
CA LEU A 97 7.06 14.18 -3.62
C LEU A 97 8.34 13.98 -4.43
N ASN A 98 8.23 13.28 -5.56
CA ASN A 98 9.30 13.05 -6.51
C ASN A 98 8.78 13.23 -7.95
N PRO A 99 8.66 14.48 -8.45
CA PRO A 99 8.18 14.75 -9.80
C PRO A 99 9.08 14.15 -10.89
N LYS A 100 10.39 14.01 -10.62
CA LYS A 100 11.34 13.36 -11.54
C LYS A 100 11.04 11.87 -11.75
N ALA A 101 10.42 11.22 -10.78
CA ALA A 101 9.97 9.82 -10.90
C ALA A 101 8.60 9.68 -11.57
N GLY A 102 7.85 10.78 -11.74
CA GLY A 102 6.58 10.80 -12.46
C GLY A 102 5.63 11.89 -12.01
N GLU A 103 5.01 12.54 -12.98
CA GLU A 103 3.94 13.54 -12.82
C GLU A 103 2.84 13.25 -13.86
N LYS A 104 1.57 13.32 -13.47
CA LYS A 104 0.41 13.09 -14.34
C LYS A 104 -0.74 14.02 -13.99
N THR A 105 -1.40 14.58 -14.99
CA THR A 105 -2.63 15.36 -14.78
C THR A 105 -3.86 14.47 -15.04
N VAL A 106 -4.73 14.33 -14.05
CA VAL A 106 -5.99 13.57 -14.15
C VAL A 106 -7.13 14.43 -13.64
N GLN A 107 -8.13 14.66 -14.48
CA GLN A 107 -9.32 15.47 -14.15
C GLN A 107 -8.93 16.86 -13.57
N GLY A 108 -7.98 17.54 -14.21
CA GLY A 108 -7.49 18.86 -13.79
C GLY A 108 -6.52 18.87 -12.62
N ASN A 109 -6.32 17.73 -11.93
CA ASN A 109 -5.43 17.64 -10.77
C ASN A 109 -4.06 17.08 -11.16
N VAL A 110 -2.99 17.70 -10.67
CA VAL A 110 -1.62 17.22 -10.87
C VAL A 110 -1.25 16.22 -9.77
N TRP A 111 -0.89 15.02 -10.18
CA TRP A 111 -0.46 13.92 -9.32
C TRP A 111 1.02 13.64 -9.50
N VAL A 112 1.73 13.46 -8.40
CA VAL A 112 3.18 13.25 -8.39
C VAL A 112 3.51 11.96 -7.67
N LYS A 113 4.49 11.21 -8.19
CA LYS A 113 5.03 10.04 -7.47
C LYS A 113 5.49 10.45 -6.08
N SER A 114 5.09 9.69 -5.07
CA SER A 114 5.34 10.07 -3.69
C SER A 114 5.66 8.86 -2.81
N SER A 115 6.29 9.14 -1.68
CA SER A 115 6.54 8.14 -0.64
C SER A 115 6.54 8.78 0.73
N ALA A 116 6.28 7.96 1.75
CA ALA A 116 6.43 8.34 3.14
C ALA A 116 7.06 7.19 3.92
N GLN A 117 7.72 7.51 5.02
CA GLN A 117 8.36 6.53 5.90
C GLN A 117 7.87 6.69 7.33
N GLY A 118 7.86 5.57 8.05
CA GLY A 118 7.65 5.58 9.49
C GLY A 118 7.56 4.17 10.06
N TRP A 119 7.47 4.12 11.38
CA TRP A 119 7.50 2.91 12.16
C TRP A 119 6.09 2.32 12.32
N VAL A 120 5.98 1.02 12.08
CA VAL A 120 4.78 0.21 12.28
C VAL A 120 5.12 -1.07 13.05
N PRO A 121 4.16 -1.69 13.76
CA PRO A 121 4.39 -2.97 14.41
C PRO A 121 4.79 -4.06 13.41
N THR A 122 5.83 -4.83 13.68
CA THR A 122 6.26 -5.94 12.79
C THR A 122 5.15 -6.98 12.58
N LYS A 123 4.33 -7.21 13.61
CA LYS A 123 3.15 -8.10 13.54
C LYS A 123 2.07 -7.66 12.55
N ALA A 124 2.11 -6.39 12.12
CA ALA A 124 1.21 -5.87 11.10
C ALA A 124 1.66 -6.21 9.67
N LEU A 125 2.88 -6.72 9.50
CA LEU A 125 3.43 -7.07 8.20
C LEU A 125 3.13 -8.52 7.85
N THR A 126 2.77 -8.77 6.60
CA THR A 126 2.57 -10.12 6.07
C THR A 126 3.10 -10.23 4.65
N GLY A 127 3.62 -11.41 4.30
CA GLY A 127 3.91 -11.76 2.91
C GLY A 127 2.72 -12.46 2.21
N ASN A 128 1.60 -12.69 2.90
CA ASN A 128 0.47 -13.46 2.39
C ASN A 128 -0.70 -12.57 1.97
N LEU A 129 -0.55 -11.87 0.84
CA LEU A 129 -1.61 -11.05 0.27
C LEU A 129 -2.85 -11.88 -0.10
N GLN A 130 -2.66 -13.09 -0.65
CA GLN A 130 -3.77 -13.96 -1.05
C GLN A 130 -4.63 -14.38 0.14
N GLY A 131 -4.02 -14.60 1.32
CA GLY A 131 -4.74 -14.83 2.56
C GLY A 131 -5.60 -13.64 3.00
N LEU A 132 -5.15 -12.40 2.74
CA LEU A 132 -5.97 -11.21 2.97
C LEU A 132 -7.16 -11.16 2.00
N TRP A 133 -6.96 -11.48 0.72
CA TRP A 133 -8.03 -11.53 -0.26
C TRP A 133 -9.05 -12.62 0.01
N ALA A 134 -8.64 -13.79 0.49
CA ALA A 134 -9.57 -14.84 0.92
C ALA A 134 -10.48 -14.35 2.06
N LYS A 135 -9.91 -13.68 3.07
CA LYS A 135 -10.68 -13.07 4.17
C LYS A 135 -11.63 -11.98 3.67
N ALA A 136 -11.16 -11.13 2.76
CA ALA A 136 -11.96 -10.07 2.16
C ALA A 136 -13.17 -10.61 1.38
N LYS A 137 -12.94 -11.65 0.57
CA LYS A 137 -13.98 -12.33 -0.21
C LYS A 137 -15.02 -12.99 0.70
N ALA A 138 -14.58 -13.67 1.77
CA ALA A 138 -15.49 -14.24 2.77
C ALA A 138 -16.35 -13.14 3.43
N ARG A 139 -15.73 -12.01 3.81
CA ARG A 139 -16.47 -10.88 4.36
C ARG A 139 -17.46 -10.26 3.36
N ASN A 140 -17.11 -10.19 2.08
CA ASN A 140 -18.02 -9.73 1.04
C ASN A 140 -19.25 -10.63 0.89
N ALA A 141 -19.06 -11.96 0.95
CA ALA A 141 -20.17 -12.89 0.92
C ALA A 141 -21.08 -12.72 2.16
N GLU A 142 -20.49 -12.61 3.34
CA GLU A 142 -21.24 -12.43 4.61
C GLU A 142 -22.00 -11.10 4.67
N ALA A 143 -21.38 -9.99 4.23
CA ALA A 143 -21.97 -8.67 4.33
C ALA A 143 -22.94 -8.35 3.17
N CYS A 144 -22.58 -8.72 1.94
CA CYS A 144 -23.27 -8.23 0.75
C CYS A 144 -24.19 -9.26 0.09
N ALA A 145 -24.17 -10.54 0.49
CA ALA A 145 -25.00 -11.59 -0.09
C ALA A 145 -26.27 -11.93 0.71
N THR A 146 -26.53 -11.21 1.81
CA THR A 146 -27.63 -11.52 2.74
C THR A 146 -29.02 -11.18 2.19
N CYS A 147 -29.13 -10.11 1.38
CA CYS A 147 -30.41 -9.65 0.84
C CYS A 147 -30.60 -9.99 -0.65
N HIS A 148 -29.51 -10.04 -1.41
CA HIS A 148 -29.44 -10.38 -2.83
C HIS A 148 -28.05 -10.92 -3.15
N ALA A 149 -27.82 -11.44 -4.35
CA ALA A 149 -26.47 -11.85 -4.75
C ALA A 149 -25.48 -10.66 -4.67
N ALA A 150 -24.28 -10.90 -4.11
CA ALA A 150 -23.25 -9.87 -4.05
C ALA A 150 -22.78 -9.51 -5.47
N GLN A 151 -22.66 -8.22 -5.76
CA GLN A 151 -22.21 -7.76 -7.07
C GLN A 151 -20.76 -8.18 -7.34
N PRO A 152 -20.41 -8.60 -8.57
CA PRO A 152 -19.03 -8.87 -8.96
C PRO A 152 -18.14 -7.65 -8.71
N THR A 153 -16.89 -7.85 -8.27
CA THR A 153 -15.98 -6.75 -7.95
C THR A 153 -15.74 -5.82 -9.15
N ASN A 154 -15.70 -6.38 -10.36
CA ASN A 154 -15.48 -5.68 -11.61
C ASN A 154 -16.74 -5.02 -12.20
N HIS A 155 -17.87 -5.02 -11.48
CA HIS A 155 -19.07 -4.33 -11.94
C HIS A 155 -18.94 -2.80 -11.81
N PHE A 156 -18.23 -2.33 -10.77
CA PHE A 156 -18.01 -0.92 -10.50
C PHE A 156 -16.52 -0.56 -10.55
N THR A 157 -16.22 0.71 -10.83
CA THR A 157 -14.87 1.26 -10.65
C THR A 157 -14.52 1.37 -9.16
N ALA A 158 -13.23 1.46 -8.83
CA ALA A 158 -12.79 1.64 -7.44
C ALA A 158 -13.37 2.91 -6.77
N ASN A 159 -13.66 3.94 -7.57
CA ASN A 159 -14.27 5.18 -7.10
C ASN A 159 -15.77 4.99 -6.81
N GLN A 160 -16.49 4.24 -7.65
CA GLN A 160 -17.90 3.93 -7.44
C GLN A 160 -18.10 3.04 -6.20
N TRP A 161 -17.22 2.07 -5.94
CA TRP A 161 -17.25 1.31 -4.70
C TRP A 161 -17.16 2.19 -3.46
N ALA A 162 -16.34 3.26 -3.50
CA ALA A 162 -16.23 4.21 -2.39
C ALA A 162 -17.53 5.00 -2.13
N THR A 163 -18.34 5.20 -3.16
CA THR A 163 -19.67 5.83 -3.05
C THR A 163 -20.70 4.86 -2.46
N LEU A 164 -20.66 3.58 -2.85
CA LEU A 164 -21.60 2.55 -2.38
C LEU A 164 -21.35 2.13 -0.93
N LEU A 165 -20.10 2.15 -0.49
CA LEU A 165 -19.70 1.87 0.89
C LEU A 165 -19.19 3.17 1.55
N PRO A 166 -20.09 4.05 2.02
CA PRO A 166 -19.69 5.32 2.61
C PRO A 166 -18.95 5.11 3.93
N VAL A 167 -18.33 6.18 4.42
CA VAL A 167 -17.61 6.16 5.71
C VAL A 167 -18.56 6.10 6.90
N ARG A 168 -19.76 6.68 6.78
CA ARG A 168 -20.82 6.74 7.79
C ARG A 168 -22.17 6.70 7.08
N GLY A 169 -23.19 6.11 7.73
CA GLY A 169 -24.59 6.19 7.29
C GLY A 169 -24.82 5.66 5.87
N GLY A 170 -24.87 4.33 5.71
CA GLY A 170 -25.14 3.67 4.44
C GLY A 170 -26.53 3.05 4.39
N ARG A 171 -27.16 3.05 3.20
CA ARG A 171 -28.50 2.45 3.00
C ARG A 171 -28.52 0.95 3.26
N ALA A 172 -27.41 0.26 3.02
CA ALA A 172 -27.24 -1.17 3.26
C ALA A 172 -26.73 -1.50 4.68
N GLY A 173 -26.62 -0.52 5.59
CA GLY A 173 -26.11 -0.74 6.95
C GLY A 173 -24.60 -1.01 7.05
N HIS A 174 -23.89 -1.07 5.92
CA HIS A 174 -22.44 -1.28 5.87
C HIS A 174 -21.67 0.00 5.56
N THR A 175 -20.48 0.12 6.14
CA THR A 175 -19.52 1.20 5.87
C THR A 175 -18.20 0.61 5.38
N ARG A 176 -17.32 1.44 4.82
CA ARG A 176 -15.95 1.03 4.45
C ARG A 176 -14.93 1.00 5.61
N LYS A 177 -15.39 1.16 6.86
CA LYS A 177 -14.54 1.18 8.07
C LYS A 177 -14.70 -0.11 8.89
N GLY A 178 -13.80 -0.30 9.85
CA GLY A 178 -13.86 -1.38 10.82
C GLY A 178 -13.76 -2.76 10.15
N ALA A 179 -14.67 -3.67 10.47
CA ALA A 179 -14.68 -5.03 9.94
C ALA A 179 -14.72 -5.13 8.40
N ASN A 180 -15.16 -4.07 7.72
CA ASN A 180 -15.32 -4.03 6.27
C ASN A 180 -14.11 -3.41 5.53
N GLU A 181 -13.09 -2.92 6.24
CA GLU A 181 -12.00 -2.18 5.59
C GLU A 181 -11.20 -3.04 4.60
N LEU A 182 -10.88 -4.28 4.97
CA LEU A 182 -10.20 -5.23 4.09
C LEU A 182 -11.10 -5.66 2.91
N MET A 183 -12.40 -5.86 3.15
CA MET A 183 -13.39 -6.13 2.10
C MET A 183 -13.45 -4.96 1.10
N PHE A 184 -13.50 -3.73 1.60
CA PHE A 184 -13.53 -2.54 0.77
C PHE A 184 -12.26 -2.39 -0.08
N LYS A 185 -11.07 -2.55 0.52
CA LYS A 185 -9.81 -2.54 -0.22
C LYS A 185 -9.81 -3.61 -1.31
N TRP A 186 -10.29 -4.82 -1.02
CA TRP A 186 -10.38 -5.90 -2.01
C TRP A 186 -11.32 -5.56 -3.18
N LEU A 187 -12.51 -5.00 -2.90
CA LEU A 187 -13.45 -4.55 -3.94
C LEU A 187 -12.80 -3.51 -4.86
N GLN A 188 -11.99 -2.61 -4.30
CA GLN A 188 -11.26 -1.60 -5.07
C GLN A 188 -10.12 -2.18 -5.90
N GLU A 189 -9.32 -3.09 -5.33
CA GLU A 189 -8.17 -3.71 -6.01
C GLU A 189 -8.58 -4.67 -7.14
N HIS A 190 -9.83 -5.13 -7.14
CA HIS A 190 -10.41 -6.02 -8.16
C HIS A 190 -11.57 -5.34 -8.93
N ALA A 191 -11.58 -4.01 -8.91
CA ALA A 191 -12.60 -3.19 -9.56
C ALA A 191 -12.46 -3.20 -11.08
N LYS A 192 -13.44 -2.60 -11.76
CA LYS A 192 -13.33 -2.28 -13.19
C LYS A 192 -12.21 -1.25 -13.39
N HIS A 193 -11.33 -1.54 -14.35
CA HIS A 193 -10.26 -0.65 -14.82
C HIS A 193 -10.67 0.07 -16.10
#